data_AF-A0A3N5IQ27-F1
#
_entry.id   AF-A0A3N5IQ27-F1
#
_cell.length_a   1.000
_cell.length_b   1.000
_cell.length_c   1.000
_cell.angle_alpha   90.00
_cell.angle_beta   90.00
_cell.angle_gamma   90.00
#
_symmetry.space_group_name_H-M   'P 1'
#
loop_
_entity.id
_entity.type
_entity.pdbx_description
1 polymer ?
#
loop_
_entity_poly.entity_id
_entity_poly.type
_entity_poly.pdbx_seq_one_letter_code
_entity_poly.pdbx_strand_id
1 'polypeptide(L)'
;MTTFGTSSETIIEDDQNKEQELSSSSSGTDDSPSNQSSGNSVETGSNAAESATIALDAEAAVSDKTIDNSILIEPTEEKLDVPDEVAELVEKISGRSAVGIDIESSDNDEAISLMMDLEGEMEKRRDNVYENCVKWAKSILIKHSKNLNVAVWLAVSWFRTAGVPGLNKGLILLAELLRTYGEQCFPQGKEKQLRVFNALNNDPRLQVLAKISFEEEKPIFTVTADILSSSLTKEQLPQEILFKITRFKEKSFVGEEQFISALKNELFPKDAKKI
;
A
#
# COMPACT_ATOMS: atom_id res chain seq x y z
N MET A 1 22.77 -16.39 -50.62
CA MET A 1 21.57 -17.24 -50.68
C MET A 1 21.93 -18.57 -50.06
N THR A 2 21.58 -18.74 -48.79
CA THR A 2 21.99 -19.91 -48.01
C THR A 2 20.77 -20.37 -47.22
N THR A 3 20.19 -21.48 -47.66
CA THR A 3 19.00 -22.13 -47.11
C THR A 3 19.40 -23.13 -46.04
N PHE A 4 18.89 -22.98 -44.83
CA PHE A 4 18.78 -24.02 -43.79
C PHE A 4 17.27 -24.10 -43.48
N GLY A 5 16.56 -25.22 -43.61
CA GLY A 5 16.91 -26.59 -43.27
C GLY A 5 16.02 -27.00 -42.09
N THR A 6 14.73 -27.17 -42.35
CA THR A 6 13.71 -27.61 -41.38
C THR A 6 13.87 -29.10 -41.07
N SER A 7 14.12 -29.44 -39.82
CA SER A 7 14.01 -30.81 -39.30
C SER A 7 12.79 -30.94 -38.40
N SER A 8 11.92 -31.84 -38.82
CA SER A 8 10.71 -32.32 -38.16
C SER A 8 11.03 -33.42 -37.13
N GLU A 9 9.97 -33.86 -36.42
CA GLU A 9 9.85 -35.08 -35.60
C GLU A 9 10.41 -34.95 -34.17
N THR A 10 9.63 -35.22 -33.12
CA THR A 10 9.04 -36.54 -32.86
C THR A 10 7.85 -36.44 -31.90
N ILE A 11 6.82 -37.22 -32.21
CA ILE A 11 5.59 -37.49 -31.46
C ILE A 11 5.92 -38.46 -30.32
N ILE A 12 5.43 -38.20 -29.10
CA ILE A 12 5.27 -39.23 -28.06
C ILE A 12 3.84 -39.13 -27.55
N GLU A 13 3.00 -40.01 -28.09
CA GLU A 13 1.72 -40.44 -27.50
C GLU A 13 1.97 -41.63 -26.57
N ASP A 14 0.96 -41.92 -25.76
CA ASP A 14 0.73 -43.11 -24.93
C ASP A 14 1.40 -43.17 -23.54
N ASP A 15 0.58 -42.97 -22.50
CA ASP A 15 0.30 -44.13 -21.64
C ASP A 15 -1.10 -44.05 -21.01
N GLN A 16 -1.98 -44.94 -21.47
CA GLN A 16 -3.23 -45.30 -20.81
C GLN A 16 -2.95 -46.44 -19.83
N ASN A 17 -3.26 -46.24 -18.54
CA ASN A 17 -3.90 -47.22 -17.65
C ASN A 17 -3.71 -46.80 -16.19
N LYS A 18 -4.80 -46.81 -15.42
CA LYS A 18 -5.13 -47.98 -14.60
C LYS A 18 -6.35 -47.66 -13.73
N GLU A 19 -7.49 -48.18 -14.16
CA GLU A 19 -8.62 -48.45 -13.30
C GLU A 19 -8.19 -49.38 -12.17
N GLN A 20 -8.58 -49.07 -10.94
CA GLN A 20 -8.82 -50.07 -9.91
C GLN A 20 -10.07 -49.67 -9.12
N GLU A 21 -11.19 -50.26 -9.55
CA GLU A 21 -12.34 -50.52 -8.71
C GLU A 21 -12.02 -51.53 -7.59
N LEU A 22 -12.98 -51.63 -6.66
CA LEU A 22 -13.14 -52.57 -5.53
C LEU A 22 -12.61 -52.00 -4.20
N SER A 23 -13.35 -51.95 -3.10
CA SER A 23 -14.70 -52.45 -2.78
C SER A 23 -14.98 -52.13 -1.30
N SER A 24 -16.20 -51.71 -1.00
CA SER A 24 -17.02 -52.16 0.14
C SER A 24 -16.60 -51.95 1.61
N SER A 25 -17.61 -51.48 2.36
CA SER A 25 -18.08 -51.95 3.69
C SER A 25 -17.36 -51.53 4.98
N SER A 26 -18.03 -50.68 5.78
CA SER A 26 -18.63 -51.02 7.10
C SER A 26 -19.38 -49.77 7.61
N SER A 27 -20.70 -49.77 7.81
CA SER A 27 -21.44 -50.19 9.02
C SER A 27 -20.85 -49.65 10.34
N GLY A 28 -21.43 -48.55 10.82
CA GLY A 28 -21.24 -48.05 12.19
C GLY A 28 -22.42 -47.15 12.56
N THR A 29 -23.36 -47.74 13.30
CA THR A 29 -24.40 -47.05 14.06
C THR A 29 -23.75 -46.20 15.16
N ASP A 30 -24.34 -45.07 15.52
CA ASP A 30 -24.83 -44.83 16.89
C ASP A 30 -25.26 -43.38 17.08
N ASP A 31 -26.57 -43.25 17.32
CA ASP A 31 -27.20 -42.42 18.34
C ASP A 31 -26.37 -41.30 18.97
N SER A 32 -26.81 -40.05 18.77
CA SER A 32 -26.82 -39.08 19.87
C SER A 32 -27.88 -38.01 19.68
N PRO A 33 -28.42 -37.49 20.80
CA PRO A 33 -29.82 -37.16 20.89
C PRO A 33 -30.11 -35.69 20.62
N SER A 34 -31.37 -35.48 20.26
CA SER A 34 -32.10 -34.24 20.30
C SER A 34 -32.17 -33.65 21.71
N ASN A 35 -32.39 -32.33 21.72
CA ASN A 35 -33.23 -31.59 22.66
C ASN A 35 -32.52 -30.94 23.87
N GLN A 36 -32.43 -29.61 23.84
CA GLN A 36 -32.88 -28.65 24.87
C GLN A 36 -32.42 -27.25 24.44
N SER A 37 -33.30 -26.38 23.95
CA SER A 37 -34.21 -25.55 24.76
C SER A 37 -33.46 -24.74 25.82
N SER A 38 -33.12 -23.50 25.47
CA SER A 38 -32.97 -22.40 26.43
C SER A 38 -33.30 -21.11 25.70
N GLY A 39 -34.55 -20.68 25.83
CA GLY A 39 -34.93 -19.31 25.56
C GLY A 39 -34.29 -18.40 26.59
N ASN A 40 -33.67 -17.32 26.12
CA ASN A 40 -33.36 -16.19 26.98
C ASN A 40 -34.25 -15.02 26.59
N SER A 41 -35.16 -14.74 27.51
CA SER A 41 -36.06 -13.61 27.55
C SER A 41 -35.32 -12.28 27.51
N VAL A 42 -35.83 -11.38 26.67
CA VAL A 42 -36.22 -10.00 27.00
C VAL A 42 -35.62 -9.44 28.30
N GLU A 43 -34.71 -8.47 28.16
CA GLU A 43 -34.70 -7.29 29.02
C GLU A 43 -34.57 -6.02 28.16
N THR A 44 -35.72 -5.41 27.94
CA THR A 44 -35.90 -4.03 27.50
C THR A 44 -35.42 -3.09 28.61
N GLY A 45 -34.18 -2.62 28.50
CA GLY A 45 -33.63 -1.55 29.31
C GLY A 45 -34.05 -0.19 28.76
N SER A 46 -35.18 0.32 29.27
CA SER A 46 -35.61 1.70 29.14
C SER A 46 -34.67 2.61 29.96
N ASN A 47 -33.82 3.41 29.30
CA ASN A 47 -33.15 4.52 29.96
C ASN A 47 -33.71 5.84 29.45
N ALA A 48 -34.50 6.43 30.34
CA ALA A 48 -35.11 7.72 30.25
C ALA A 48 -34.06 8.83 30.24
N ALA A 49 -34.36 9.84 29.41
CA ALA A 49 -34.25 11.26 29.68
C ALA A 49 -33.21 11.71 30.72
N GLU A 50 -32.13 12.34 30.23
CA GLU A 50 -31.53 13.45 30.96
C GLU A 50 -31.23 14.59 29.97
N SER A 51 -32.16 15.55 29.96
CA SER A 51 -32.00 16.86 29.35
C SER A 51 -31.11 17.71 30.25
N ALA A 52 -29.86 17.94 29.83
CA ALA A 52 -29.01 18.96 30.43
C ALA A 52 -28.90 20.13 29.45
N THR A 53 -29.73 21.15 29.68
CA THR A 53 -29.56 22.50 29.16
C THR A 53 -28.27 23.09 29.73
N ILE A 54 -27.23 23.22 28.91
CA ILE A 54 -26.04 24.01 29.27
C ILE A 54 -26.12 25.35 28.54
N ALA A 55 -26.06 26.39 29.36
CA ALA A 55 -26.22 27.78 29.01
C ALA A 55 -25.18 28.29 28.01
N LEU A 56 -25.70 29.08 27.09
CA LEU A 56 -24.98 30.07 26.30
C LEU A 56 -24.46 31.16 27.25
N ASP A 57 -23.14 31.38 27.28
CA ASP A 57 -22.52 32.69 27.50
C ASP A 57 -20.99 32.55 27.53
N ALA A 58 -20.34 32.95 26.43
CA ALA A 58 -18.94 33.41 26.43
C ALA A 58 -18.62 34.03 25.06
N GLU A 59 -19.02 35.29 24.93
CA GLU A 59 -18.59 36.23 23.92
C GLU A 59 -17.07 36.45 24.06
N ALA A 60 -16.27 35.89 23.14
CA ALA A 60 -14.85 36.17 23.05
C ALA A 60 -14.52 36.62 21.63
N ALA A 61 -14.15 37.91 21.53
CA ALA A 61 -13.74 38.60 20.32
C ALA A 61 -12.67 37.84 19.54
N VAL A 62 -13.06 37.26 18.40
CA VAL A 62 -12.14 36.66 17.43
C VAL A 62 -11.66 37.78 16.50
N SER A 63 -10.38 38.14 16.68
CA SER A 63 -9.62 38.98 15.77
C SER A 63 -9.59 38.33 14.38
N ASP A 64 -10.36 38.92 13.47
CA ASP A 64 -10.37 38.67 12.03
C ASP A 64 -8.97 38.93 11.45
N LYS A 65 -8.16 37.85 11.36
CA LYS A 65 -6.99 37.80 10.47
C LYS A 65 -7.46 37.10 9.21
N THR A 66 -7.95 37.89 8.27
CA THR A 66 -8.18 37.51 6.89
C THR A 66 -6.84 37.05 6.30
N ILE A 67 -6.61 35.74 6.28
CA ILE A 67 -5.49 35.14 5.56
C ILE A 67 -5.94 35.05 4.11
N ASP A 68 -5.44 35.97 3.27
CA ASP A 68 -5.55 35.92 1.81
C ASP A 68 -4.88 34.65 1.29
N ASN A 69 -5.61 33.54 1.28
CA ASN A 69 -5.17 32.24 0.74
C ASN A 69 -5.45 32.11 -0.77
N SER A 70 -5.49 33.23 -1.50
CA SER A 70 -5.73 33.27 -2.95
C SER A 70 -4.45 33.07 -3.78
N ILE A 71 -3.60 32.12 -3.38
CA ILE A 71 -2.58 31.59 -4.28
C ILE A 71 -3.25 30.48 -5.08
N LEU A 72 -3.95 30.89 -6.14
CA LEU A 72 -4.50 30.00 -7.17
C LEU A 72 -3.31 29.40 -7.94
N ILE A 73 -2.74 28.32 -7.43
CA ILE A 73 -1.78 27.52 -8.19
C ILE A 73 -2.61 26.79 -9.23
N GLU A 74 -2.64 27.30 -10.46
CA GLU A 74 -3.20 26.54 -11.57
C GLU A 74 -2.39 25.24 -11.69
N PRO A 75 -3.02 24.06 -11.58
CA PRO A 75 -2.32 22.79 -11.67
C PRO A 75 -1.72 22.70 -13.06
N THR A 76 -0.41 22.92 -13.15
CA THR A 76 0.32 22.73 -14.40
C THR A 76 0.31 21.22 -14.64
N GLU A 77 -0.43 20.78 -15.66
CA GLU A 77 -0.56 19.37 -16.04
C GLU A 77 0.78 18.84 -16.60
N GLU A 78 1.77 18.65 -15.73
CA GLU A 78 2.98 17.94 -16.10
C GLU A 78 2.64 16.48 -16.35
N LYS A 79 2.73 16.09 -17.62
CA LYS A 79 2.54 14.70 -18.03
C LYS A 79 3.71 13.86 -17.51
N LEU A 80 3.45 13.07 -16.47
CA LEU A 80 4.41 12.10 -15.95
C LEU A 80 4.70 11.04 -17.02
N ASP A 81 5.97 10.63 -17.13
CA ASP A 81 6.37 9.48 -17.94
C ASP A 81 5.95 8.21 -17.19
N VAL A 82 4.86 7.57 -17.65
CA VAL A 82 4.26 6.41 -16.99
C VAL A 82 4.86 5.14 -17.60
N PRO A 83 5.60 4.32 -16.82
CA PRO A 83 6.14 3.06 -17.31
C PRO A 83 5.01 2.11 -17.75
N ASP A 84 5.24 1.29 -18.79
CA ASP A 84 4.25 0.34 -19.31
C ASP A 84 3.66 -0.58 -18.22
N GLU A 85 4.52 -1.03 -17.31
CA GLU A 85 4.11 -1.86 -16.17
C GLU A 85 3.12 -1.16 -15.24
N VAL A 86 3.22 0.17 -15.09
CA VAL A 86 2.28 0.97 -14.30
C VAL A 86 1.01 1.25 -15.10
N ALA A 87 1.15 1.51 -16.41
CA ALA A 87 0.00 1.76 -17.28
C ALA A 87 -0.99 0.58 -17.25
N GLU A 88 -0.50 -0.66 -17.34
CA GLU A 88 -1.31 -1.88 -17.22
C GLU A 88 -2.11 -1.93 -15.89
N LEU A 89 -1.49 -1.54 -14.78
CA LEU A 89 -2.13 -1.57 -13.46
C LEU A 89 -3.18 -0.47 -13.28
N VAL A 90 -3.07 0.63 -14.02
CA VAL A 90 -4.01 1.75 -13.98
C VAL A 90 -5.22 1.50 -14.88
N GLU A 91 -5.14 0.60 -15.86
CA GLU A 91 -6.26 0.28 -16.75
C GLU A 91 -7.54 -0.09 -16.00
N LYS A 92 -8.69 0.31 -16.55
CA LYS A 92 -10.00 0.04 -15.95
C LYS A 92 -10.21 -1.46 -15.74
N ILE A 93 -10.74 -1.83 -14.59
CA ILE A 93 -11.14 -3.22 -14.34
C ILE A 93 -12.40 -3.51 -15.17
N SER A 94 -12.43 -4.68 -15.81
CA SER A 94 -13.59 -5.10 -16.59
C SER A 94 -14.79 -5.35 -15.65
N GLY A 95 -15.95 -4.76 -15.96
CA GLY A 95 -17.17 -4.99 -15.19
C GLY A 95 -18.05 -3.74 -15.06
N ARG A 96 -18.88 -3.71 -14.00
CA ARG A 96 -19.79 -2.59 -13.73
C ARG A 96 -19.09 -1.36 -13.12
N SER A 97 -17.91 -1.55 -12.53
CA SER A 97 -17.15 -0.52 -11.82
C SER A 97 -15.73 -0.47 -12.36
N ALA A 98 -15.26 0.71 -12.79
CA ALA A 98 -13.91 0.88 -13.31
C ALA A 98 -12.81 0.62 -12.26
N VAL A 99 -13.16 0.81 -10.98
CA VAL A 99 -12.29 0.54 -9.82
C VAL A 99 -12.44 -0.88 -9.27
N GLY A 100 -13.31 -1.70 -9.86
CA GLY A 100 -13.59 -3.05 -9.39
C GLY A 100 -14.47 -3.08 -8.12
N ILE A 101 -14.17 -4.01 -7.22
CA ILE A 101 -14.94 -4.28 -5.99
C ILE A 101 -14.17 -3.85 -4.74
N ASP A 102 -14.90 -3.53 -3.66
CA ASP A 102 -14.32 -3.41 -2.33
C ASP A 102 -14.07 -4.82 -1.78
N ILE A 103 -12.80 -5.21 -1.65
CA ILE A 103 -12.43 -6.58 -1.28
C ILE A 103 -12.91 -6.90 0.14
N GLU A 104 -12.82 -5.94 1.08
CA GLU A 104 -13.17 -6.12 2.49
C GLU A 104 -14.65 -6.44 2.71
N SER A 105 -15.52 -6.00 1.81
CA SER A 105 -16.96 -6.21 1.89
C SER A 105 -17.53 -7.07 0.77
N SER A 106 -16.68 -7.72 -0.03
CA SER A 106 -17.12 -8.56 -1.14
C SER A 106 -17.24 -10.02 -0.74
N ASP A 107 -18.01 -10.79 -1.51
CA ASP A 107 -18.09 -12.26 -1.42
C ASP A 107 -17.18 -12.94 -2.48
N ASN A 108 -16.14 -12.25 -2.97
CA ASN A 108 -15.25 -12.80 -3.99
C ASN A 108 -14.09 -13.58 -3.33
N ASP A 109 -14.25 -14.90 -3.21
CA ASP A 109 -13.29 -15.79 -2.56
C ASP A 109 -11.85 -15.66 -3.11
N GLU A 110 -11.69 -15.50 -4.43
CA GLU A 110 -10.37 -15.34 -5.05
C GLU A 110 -9.70 -14.03 -4.61
N ALA A 111 -10.44 -12.91 -4.65
CA ALA A 111 -9.93 -11.60 -4.24
C ALA A 111 -9.57 -11.58 -2.75
N ILE A 112 -10.40 -12.20 -1.91
CA ILE A 112 -10.18 -12.31 -0.47
C ILE A 112 -8.93 -13.16 -0.20
N SER A 113 -8.80 -14.33 -0.84
CA SER A 113 -7.62 -15.19 -0.66
C SER A 113 -6.33 -14.48 -1.06
N LEU A 114 -6.31 -13.79 -2.21
CA LEU A 114 -5.15 -13.02 -2.65
C LEU A 114 -4.78 -11.90 -1.68
N MET A 115 -5.80 -11.21 -1.12
CA MET A 115 -5.57 -10.15 -0.14
C MET A 115 -4.99 -10.73 1.16
N MET A 116 -5.54 -11.84 1.66
CA MET A 116 -5.04 -12.50 2.88
C MET A 116 -3.60 -12.98 2.71
N ASP A 117 -3.26 -13.58 1.56
CA ASP A 117 -1.89 -14.01 1.27
C ASP A 117 -0.92 -12.83 1.24
N LEU A 118 -1.33 -11.74 0.57
CA LEU A 118 -0.53 -10.51 0.48
C LEU A 118 -0.33 -9.85 1.85
N GLU A 119 -1.40 -9.67 2.61
CA GLU A 119 -1.35 -9.07 3.94
C GLU A 119 -0.49 -9.91 4.89
N GLY A 120 -0.74 -11.23 4.95
CA GLY A 120 0.02 -12.14 5.79
C GLY A 120 1.52 -12.15 5.47
N GLU A 121 1.89 -12.04 4.19
CA GLU A 121 3.30 -11.91 3.79
C GLU A 121 3.89 -10.54 4.14
N MET A 122 3.10 -9.47 4.03
CA MET A 122 3.53 -8.09 4.33
C MET A 122 3.65 -7.81 5.83
N GLU A 123 2.94 -8.54 6.68
CA GLU A 123 3.01 -8.45 8.15
C GLU A 123 4.21 -9.18 8.76
N LYS A 124 4.83 -10.11 8.01
CA LYS A 124 6.06 -10.79 8.48
C LYS A 124 7.15 -9.76 8.76
N ARG A 125 7.81 -9.91 9.91
CA ARG A 125 8.94 -9.04 10.30
C ARG A 125 10.25 -9.40 9.60
N ARG A 126 10.38 -10.64 9.15
CA ARG A 126 11.58 -11.23 8.54
C ARG A 126 11.16 -12.24 7.49
N ASP A 127 12.09 -12.53 6.57
CA ASP A 127 11.97 -13.59 5.57
C ASP A 127 10.76 -13.41 4.63
N ASN A 128 10.37 -12.16 4.38
CA ASN A 128 9.33 -11.83 3.41
C ASN A 128 9.78 -12.20 1.99
N VAL A 129 8.92 -12.87 1.25
CA VAL A 129 9.11 -13.20 -0.17
C VAL A 129 8.44 -12.13 -1.04
N TYR A 130 9.13 -11.01 -1.26
CA TYR A 130 8.56 -9.83 -1.92
C TYR A 130 8.15 -10.09 -3.38
N GLU A 131 8.74 -11.06 -4.06
CA GLU A 131 8.36 -11.47 -5.40
C GLU A 131 6.91 -11.99 -5.44
N ASN A 132 6.49 -12.71 -4.41
CA ASN A 132 5.11 -13.16 -4.26
C ASN A 132 4.17 -11.97 -3.96
N CYS A 133 4.59 -11.05 -3.10
CA CYS A 133 3.84 -9.82 -2.84
C CYS A 133 3.59 -9.02 -4.12
N VAL A 134 4.61 -8.86 -4.98
CA VAL A 134 4.45 -8.21 -6.29
C VAL A 134 3.42 -8.95 -7.13
N LYS A 135 3.50 -10.28 -7.23
CA LYS A 135 2.56 -11.10 -8.01
C LYS A 135 1.11 -10.94 -7.52
N TRP A 136 0.87 -11.09 -6.22
CA TRP A 136 -0.48 -11.00 -5.65
C TRP A 136 -1.04 -9.59 -5.77
N ALA A 137 -0.26 -8.56 -5.43
CA ALA A 137 -0.71 -7.17 -5.52
C ALA A 137 -1.05 -6.77 -6.97
N LYS A 138 -0.23 -7.16 -7.95
CA LYS A 138 -0.56 -6.92 -9.38
C LYS A 138 -1.82 -7.66 -9.80
N SER A 139 -2.01 -8.92 -9.37
CA SER A 139 -3.24 -9.67 -9.67
C SER A 139 -4.48 -8.97 -9.11
N ILE A 140 -4.40 -8.48 -7.87
CA ILE A 140 -5.49 -7.74 -7.23
C ILE A 140 -5.81 -6.45 -8.01
N LEU A 141 -4.79 -5.64 -8.32
CA LEU A 141 -4.97 -4.35 -9.01
C LEU A 141 -5.49 -4.51 -10.44
N ILE A 142 -5.07 -5.55 -11.17
CA ILE A 142 -5.49 -5.79 -12.56
C ILE A 142 -6.93 -6.33 -12.59
N LYS A 143 -7.25 -7.30 -11.73
CA LYS A 143 -8.47 -8.11 -11.89
C LYS A 143 -9.61 -7.75 -10.95
N HIS A 144 -9.31 -7.28 -9.74
CA HIS A 144 -10.30 -7.26 -8.66
C HIS A 144 -10.60 -5.86 -8.15
N SER A 145 -9.58 -5.07 -7.78
CA SER A 145 -9.80 -3.80 -7.07
C SER A 145 -8.69 -2.78 -7.26
N LYS A 146 -9.06 -1.52 -7.53
CA LYS A 146 -8.14 -0.37 -7.45
C LYS A 146 -8.03 0.09 -5.99
N ASN A 147 -7.32 -0.70 -5.20
CA ASN A 147 -7.13 -0.50 -3.76
C ASN A 147 -5.77 0.16 -3.47
N LEU A 148 -5.78 1.29 -2.76
CA LEU A 148 -4.60 2.08 -2.40
C LEU A 148 -3.71 1.37 -1.37
N ASN A 149 -4.26 0.57 -0.45
CA ASN A 149 -3.44 -0.23 0.48
C ASN A 149 -2.58 -1.23 -0.31
N VAL A 150 -3.21 -1.91 -1.29
CA VAL A 150 -2.53 -2.85 -2.18
C VAL A 150 -1.47 -2.15 -3.02
N ALA A 151 -1.76 -0.96 -3.56
CA ALA A 151 -0.79 -0.16 -4.31
C ALA A 151 0.40 0.30 -3.44
N VAL A 152 0.17 0.66 -2.17
CA VAL A 152 1.24 0.96 -1.21
C VAL A 152 2.11 -0.27 -0.94
N TRP A 153 1.51 -1.44 -0.71
CA TRP A 153 2.27 -2.66 -0.52
C TRP A 153 3.05 -3.08 -1.76
N LEU A 154 2.51 -2.86 -2.96
CA LEU A 154 3.23 -3.05 -4.21
C LEU A 154 4.43 -2.10 -4.32
N ALA A 155 4.25 -0.82 -3.98
CA ALA A 155 5.34 0.16 -3.97
C ALA A 155 6.48 -0.26 -3.03
N VAL A 156 6.14 -0.74 -1.82
CA VAL A 156 7.12 -1.29 -0.87
C VAL A 156 7.79 -2.55 -1.44
N SER A 157 7.03 -3.46 -2.04
CA SER A 157 7.58 -4.71 -2.59
C SER A 157 8.52 -4.45 -3.77
N TRP A 158 8.18 -3.51 -4.65
CA TRP A 158 9.07 -3.03 -5.71
C TRP A 158 10.32 -2.35 -5.15
N PHE A 159 10.19 -1.55 -4.09
CA PHE A 159 11.36 -0.99 -3.43
C PHE A 159 12.30 -2.07 -2.89
N ARG A 160 11.75 -3.13 -2.29
CA ARG A 160 12.55 -4.22 -1.70
C ARG A 160 13.24 -5.10 -2.74
N THR A 161 12.65 -5.24 -3.93
CA THR A 161 13.17 -6.07 -5.02
C THR A 161 14.07 -5.29 -5.99
N ALA A 162 13.78 -4.01 -6.23
CA ALA A 162 14.45 -3.20 -7.26
C ALA A 162 15.04 -1.87 -6.73
N GLY A 163 14.98 -1.60 -5.42
CA GLY A 163 15.52 -0.38 -4.82
C GLY A 163 14.73 0.88 -5.20
N VAL A 164 15.43 2.03 -5.26
CA VAL A 164 14.82 3.35 -5.54
C VAL A 164 14.03 3.39 -6.86
N PRO A 165 14.50 2.79 -7.98
CA PRO A 165 13.70 2.71 -9.21
C PRO A 165 12.35 2.02 -9.01
N GLY A 166 12.30 0.96 -8.20
CA GLY A 166 11.06 0.27 -7.86
C GLY A 166 10.12 1.13 -7.03
N LEU A 167 10.64 1.89 -6.06
CA LEU A 167 9.84 2.83 -5.30
C LEU A 167 9.25 3.92 -6.20
N ASN A 168 10.06 4.48 -7.11
CA ASN A 168 9.59 5.51 -8.05
C ASN A 168 8.40 5.02 -8.87
N LYS A 169 8.47 3.80 -9.44
CA LYS A 169 7.33 3.16 -10.12
C LYS A 169 6.09 3.08 -9.22
N GLY A 170 6.27 2.70 -7.96
CA GLY A 170 5.18 2.61 -6.99
C GLY A 170 4.52 3.96 -6.67
N LEU A 171 5.31 5.02 -6.58
CA LEU A 171 4.79 6.38 -6.39
C LEU A 171 4.04 6.90 -7.62
N ILE A 172 4.56 6.62 -8.83
CA ILE A 172 3.87 6.95 -10.08
C ILE A 172 2.52 6.20 -10.14
N LEU A 173 2.49 4.91 -9.78
CA LEU A 173 1.25 4.13 -9.71
C LEU A 173 0.22 4.77 -8.76
N LEU A 174 0.62 5.17 -7.56
CA LEU A 174 -0.29 5.83 -6.61
C LEU A 174 -0.83 7.16 -7.15
N ALA A 175 0.05 7.97 -7.74
CA ALA A 175 -0.34 9.25 -8.35
C ALA A 175 -1.34 9.03 -9.50
N GLU A 176 -1.08 8.06 -10.38
CA GLU A 176 -1.94 7.75 -11.52
C GLU A 176 -3.29 7.17 -11.11
N LEU A 177 -3.35 6.33 -10.06
CA LEU A 177 -4.61 5.83 -9.50
C LEU A 177 -5.46 6.97 -8.94
N LEU A 178 -4.85 7.87 -8.16
CA LEU A 178 -5.55 9.04 -7.62
C LEU A 178 -5.98 10.00 -8.72
N ARG A 179 -5.13 10.24 -9.73
CA ARG A 179 -5.44 11.13 -10.86
C ARG A 179 -6.61 10.58 -11.69
N THR A 180 -6.65 9.26 -11.90
CA THR A 180 -7.65 8.61 -12.77
C THR A 180 -8.97 8.34 -12.06
N TYR A 181 -8.93 7.88 -10.81
CA TYR A 181 -10.11 7.40 -10.08
C TYR A 181 -10.45 8.23 -8.84
N GLY A 182 -9.50 8.99 -8.30
CA GLY A 182 -9.68 9.88 -7.16
C GLY A 182 -10.30 9.18 -5.96
N GLU A 183 -11.43 9.74 -5.49
CA GLU A 183 -12.14 9.25 -4.31
C GLU A 183 -12.83 7.89 -4.52
N GLN A 184 -12.90 7.39 -5.76
CA GLN A 184 -13.51 6.09 -6.06
C GLN A 184 -12.59 4.91 -5.70
N CYS A 185 -11.27 5.14 -5.58
CA CYS A 185 -10.33 4.12 -5.13
C CYS A 185 -10.65 3.62 -3.72
N PHE A 186 -10.41 2.33 -3.49
CA PHE A 186 -10.59 1.72 -2.17
C PHE A 186 -9.36 1.95 -1.28
N PRO A 187 -9.51 2.11 0.04
CA PRO A 187 -10.77 2.35 0.74
C PRO A 187 -11.37 3.71 0.34
N GLN A 188 -12.69 3.77 0.15
CA GLN A 188 -13.36 5.01 -0.23
C GLN A 188 -13.41 6.01 0.94
N GLY A 189 -13.30 7.29 0.61
CA GLY A 189 -13.36 8.41 1.55
C GLY A 189 -11.98 8.94 1.94
N LYS A 190 -11.86 10.28 1.91
CA LYS A 190 -10.59 11.02 2.09
C LYS A 190 -9.83 10.64 3.36
N GLU A 191 -10.53 10.48 4.48
CA GLU A 191 -9.89 10.13 5.75
C GLU A 191 -9.24 8.75 5.71
N LYS A 192 -9.90 7.76 5.11
CA LYS A 192 -9.35 6.42 4.98
C LYS A 192 -8.17 6.43 4.02
N GLN A 193 -8.30 7.09 2.86
CA GLN A 193 -7.21 7.25 1.90
C GLN A 193 -5.99 7.94 2.53
N LEU A 194 -6.19 9.00 3.32
CA LEU A 194 -5.10 9.68 4.03
C LEU A 194 -4.37 8.76 5.02
N ARG A 195 -5.10 7.86 5.70
CA ARG A 195 -4.47 6.85 6.57
C ARG A 195 -3.56 5.90 5.78
N VAL A 196 -3.95 5.52 4.56
CA VAL A 196 -3.10 4.70 3.68
C VAL A 196 -1.79 5.41 3.35
N PHE A 197 -1.84 6.69 2.99
CA PHE A 197 -0.63 7.47 2.70
C PHE A 197 0.22 7.72 3.95
N ASN A 198 -0.41 7.93 5.10
CA ASN A 198 0.32 8.01 6.36
C ASN A 198 1.00 6.69 6.71
N ALA A 199 0.40 5.54 6.39
CA ALA A 199 1.03 4.23 6.58
C ALA A 199 2.28 4.09 5.70
N LEU A 200 2.23 4.51 4.43
CA LEU A 200 3.40 4.54 3.54
C LEU A 200 4.54 5.37 4.12
N ASN A 201 4.25 6.59 4.60
CA ASN A 201 5.27 7.47 5.20
C ASN A 201 5.90 6.89 6.48
N ASN A 202 5.15 6.10 7.23
CA ASN A 202 5.61 5.52 8.49
C ASN A 202 6.15 4.10 8.34
N ASP A 203 6.13 3.51 7.13
CA ASP A 203 6.56 2.14 6.91
C ASP A 203 8.05 1.97 7.27
N PRO A 204 8.38 1.10 8.24
CA PRO A 204 9.76 0.94 8.72
C PRO A 204 10.72 0.46 7.63
N ARG A 205 10.21 -0.20 6.59
CA ARG A 205 11.02 -0.67 5.45
C ARG A 205 11.45 0.50 4.58
N LEU A 206 10.65 1.55 4.49
CA LEU A 206 10.97 2.77 3.76
C LEU A 206 11.79 3.76 4.60
N GLN A 207 11.76 3.69 5.93
CA GLN A 207 12.59 4.54 6.80
C GLN A 207 14.10 4.39 6.56
N VAL A 208 14.55 3.30 5.92
CA VAL A 208 15.95 3.15 5.50
C VAL A 208 16.36 4.25 4.51
N LEU A 209 15.44 4.72 3.67
CA LEU A 209 15.69 5.82 2.73
C LEU A 209 15.99 7.14 3.44
N ALA A 210 15.35 7.40 4.59
CA ALA A 210 15.65 8.59 5.39
C ALA A 210 17.06 8.56 5.99
N LYS A 211 17.66 7.37 6.11
CA LYS A 211 19.03 7.17 6.60
C LYS A 211 20.07 7.20 5.50
N ILE A 212 19.67 6.86 4.26
CA ILE A 212 20.49 7.05 3.07
C ILE A 212 20.52 8.55 2.82
N SER A 213 21.37 9.25 3.58
CA SER A 213 21.74 10.63 3.27
C SER A 213 22.39 10.57 1.89
N PHE A 214 21.80 11.27 0.92
CA PHE A 214 22.37 11.43 -0.41
C PHE A 214 23.66 12.24 -0.27
N GLU A 215 24.77 11.56 0.00
CA GLU A 215 26.11 12.09 -0.25
C GLU A 215 26.26 12.14 -1.77
N GLU A 216 26.34 13.36 -2.31
CA GLU A 216 26.74 13.64 -3.69
C GLU A 216 25.88 13.06 -4.81
N GLU A 217 24.69 13.62 -5.05
CA GLU A 217 24.19 13.90 -6.41
C GLU A 217 22.91 14.75 -6.32
N LYS A 218 22.73 15.68 -7.28
CA LYS A 218 21.58 16.62 -7.29
C LYS A 218 20.27 15.87 -7.03
N PRO A 219 19.50 16.24 -5.99
CA PRO A 219 18.38 15.43 -5.53
C PRO A 219 17.24 15.41 -6.56
N ILE A 220 17.04 14.25 -7.18
CA ILE A 220 15.84 13.90 -7.98
C ILE A 220 14.55 14.02 -7.11
N PHE A 221 14.70 13.97 -5.78
CA PHE A 221 13.62 14.05 -4.80
C PHE A 221 13.02 15.45 -4.57
N THR A 222 13.52 16.49 -5.24
CA THR A 222 12.83 17.81 -5.21
C THR A 222 11.47 17.75 -5.90
N VAL A 223 11.28 16.81 -6.85
CA VAL A 223 10.06 16.72 -7.65
C VAL A 223 8.87 16.20 -6.82
N THR A 224 9.02 15.22 -5.93
CA THR A 224 7.88 14.68 -5.17
C THR A 224 7.41 15.61 -4.04
N ALA A 225 8.32 16.33 -3.40
CA ALA A 225 7.95 17.35 -2.42
C ALA A 225 7.26 18.54 -3.09
N ASP A 226 7.72 18.97 -4.26
CA ASP A 226 7.07 20.04 -5.02
C ASP A 226 5.72 19.59 -5.63
N ILE A 227 5.57 18.32 -6.06
CA ILE A 227 4.29 17.75 -6.53
C ILE A 227 3.28 17.57 -5.38
N LEU A 228 3.72 17.09 -4.20
CA LEU A 228 2.84 16.97 -3.04
C LEU A 228 2.49 18.35 -2.45
N SER A 229 3.40 19.32 -2.53
CA SER A 229 3.15 20.71 -2.10
C SER A 229 2.34 21.52 -3.11
N SER A 230 2.33 21.15 -4.39
CA SER A 230 1.51 21.78 -5.43
C SER A 230 0.10 21.16 -5.52
N SER A 231 -0.05 19.88 -5.16
CA SER A 231 -1.35 19.18 -5.19
C SER A 231 -2.14 19.24 -3.88
N LEU A 232 -1.51 19.46 -2.72
CA LEU A 232 -2.22 19.71 -1.45
C LEU A 232 -2.18 21.20 -1.10
N THR A 233 -3.35 21.83 -0.97
CA THR A 233 -3.42 23.20 -0.45
C THR A 233 -2.83 23.23 0.96
N LYS A 234 -2.07 24.29 1.30
CA LYS A 234 -1.44 24.45 2.63
C LYS A 234 -2.43 24.38 3.80
N GLU A 235 -3.72 24.54 3.54
CA GLU A 235 -4.81 24.34 4.51
C GLU A 235 -5.05 22.88 4.92
N GLN A 236 -4.60 21.91 4.13
CA GLN A 236 -4.85 20.49 4.37
C GLN A 236 -3.69 19.77 5.06
N LEU A 237 -2.55 20.44 5.25
CA LEU A 237 -1.35 19.86 5.86
C LEU A 237 -1.15 20.41 7.28
N PRO A 238 -1.09 19.55 8.31
CA PRO A 238 -0.75 19.95 9.66
C PRO A 238 0.58 20.73 9.69
N GLN A 239 0.62 21.85 10.44
CA GLN A 239 1.79 22.73 10.58
C GLN A 239 3.08 21.98 10.96
N GLU A 240 2.96 20.84 11.65
CA GLU A 240 4.07 19.97 12.01
C GLU A 240 4.79 19.34 10.80
N ILE A 241 4.06 19.05 9.73
CA ILE A 241 4.63 18.47 8.50
C ILE A 241 5.37 19.56 7.71
N LEU A 242 4.79 20.75 7.61
CA LEU A 242 5.44 21.93 7.00
C LEU A 242 6.76 22.29 7.71
N PHE A 243 6.78 22.21 9.04
CA PHE A 243 7.98 22.46 9.83
C PHE A 243 9.08 21.41 9.58
N LYS A 244 8.71 20.13 9.47
CA LYS A 244 9.67 19.03 9.18
C LYS A 244 10.28 19.16 7.79
N ILE A 245 9.48 19.54 6.79
CA ILE A 245 9.95 19.80 5.41
C ILE A 245 10.92 21.00 5.37
N THR A 246 10.60 22.07 6.09
CA THR A 246 11.44 23.28 6.13
C THR A 246 12.79 23.01 6.83
N ARG A 247 12.76 22.30 7.96
CA ARG A 247 13.97 21.95 8.72
C ARG A 247 14.89 20.99 7.99
N PHE A 248 14.35 20.18 7.08
CA PHE A 248 15.14 19.31 6.22
C PHE A 248 15.98 20.11 5.21
N LYS A 249 15.47 21.25 4.72
CA LYS A 249 16.21 22.14 3.79
C LYS A 249 17.39 22.86 4.44
N GLU A 250 17.41 23.06 5.75
CA GLU A 250 18.44 23.85 6.46
C GLU A 250 19.66 23.04 6.94
N LYS A 251 19.58 21.70 7.01
CA LYS A 251 20.61 20.86 7.67
C LYS A 251 21.69 20.27 6.77
N SER A 252 21.63 20.47 5.46
CA SER A 252 22.59 19.90 4.51
C SER A 252 23.86 20.75 4.38
N PHE A 253 24.75 20.75 5.40
CA PHE A 253 26.13 21.30 5.26
C PHE A 253 27.08 20.89 6.41
N VAL A 254 27.67 19.68 6.42
CA VAL A 254 28.90 19.35 7.18
C VAL A 254 29.69 18.26 6.42
N GLY A 255 31.02 18.41 6.33
CA GLY A 255 31.90 17.72 5.37
C GLY A 255 32.19 16.21 5.60
N GLU A 256 32.38 15.54 4.47
CA GLU A 256 32.51 14.11 4.15
C GLU A 256 33.54 13.30 4.96
N GLU A 257 34.77 13.80 5.15
CA GLU A 257 35.86 12.97 5.70
C GLU A 257 35.68 12.61 7.18
N GLN A 258 35.03 13.47 7.97
CA GLN A 258 34.79 13.21 9.39
C GLN A 258 33.71 12.15 9.59
N PHE A 259 32.77 12.04 8.64
CA PHE A 259 31.64 11.11 8.71
C PHE A 259 32.04 9.69 8.30
N ILE A 260 32.83 9.54 7.22
CA ILE A 260 33.35 8.24 6.79
C ILE A 260 34.25 7.61 7.86
N SER A 261 35.05 8.42 8.56
CA SER A 261 35.91 7.93 9.65
C SER A 261 35.12 7.47 10.87
N ALA A 262 33.94 8.04 11.12
CA ALA A 262 33.05 7.62 12.21
C ALA A 262 32.31 6.31 11.87
N LEU A 263 31.76 6.20 10.65
CA LEU A 263 31.04 5.01 10.19
C LEU A 263 31.91 3.75 10.14
N LYS A 264 33.19 3.86 9.74
CA LYS A 264 34.11 2.72 9.74
C LYS A 264 34.42 2.18 11.14
N ASN A 265 34.47 3.05 12.15
CA ASN A 265 34.72 2.64 13.53
C ASN A 265 33.48 2.01 14.18
N GLU A 266 32.28 2.45 13.81
CA GLU A 266 31.02 1.95 14.35
C GLU A 266 30.63 0.57 13.75
N LEU A 267 30.81 0.39 12.44
CA LEU A 267 30.37 -0.82 11.73
C LEU A 267 31.39 -1.96 11.73
N PHE A 268 32.69 -1.64 11.91
CA PHE A 268 33.76 -2.64 11.92
C PHE A 268 34.72 -2.41 13.10
N PRO A 269 34.28 -2.65 14.35
CA PRO A 269 35.17 -2.55 15.50
C PRO A 269 36.30 -3.58 15.33
N LYS A 270 37.54 -3.08 15.19
CA LYS A 270 38.73 -3.89 14.91
C LYS A 270 39.08 -4.90 16.01
N ASP A 271 38.38 -4.86 17.14
CA ASP A 271 38.66 -5.65 18.34
C ASP A 271 37.54 -6.63 18.72
N ALA A 272 36.87 -7.25 17.75
CA ALA A 272 36.03 -8.42 18.03
C ALA A 272 36.93 -9.63 18.37
N LYS A 273 37.38 -9.72 19.63
CA LYS A 273 38.02 -10.91 20.19
C LYS A 273 37.11 -12.12 19.94
N LYS A 274 37.66 -13.15 19.29
CA LYS A 274 37.06 -14.50 19.21
C LYS A 274 36.63 -14.93 20.62
N ILE A 275 35.33 -15.11 20.82
CA ILE A 275 34.76 -15.91 21.91
C ILE A 275 34.42 -17.26 21.29
#